data_AF-Q0R408-F1
#
_entry.id   AF-Q0R408-F1
#
_cell.length_a   1.000
_cell.length_b   1.000
_cell.length_c   1.000
_cell.angle_alpha   90.00
_cell.angle_beta   90.00
_cell.angle_gamma   90.00
#
_symmetry.space_group_name_H-M   'P 1'
#
loop_
_entity.id
_entity.type
_entity.pdbx_description
1 polymer ?
#
loop_
_entity_poly.entity_id
_entity_poly.type
_entity_poly.pdbx_seq_one_letter_code
_entity_poly.pdbx_strand_id
1 'polypeptide(L)'
;EFVRPALERSLKNLQLDYVDLYLIHFPVSLKPGEELIPKDENGKLLFDTVDLCATWEAMEKCKDAGLAKSIGVSNFNRRQLEMILNKPGLKYKPVCNQVECHPYLNQR
;
A
#
# COMPACT_ATOMS: atom_id res chain seq x y z
N GLU A 1 2.89 -11.75 -0.03
CA GLU A 1 4.23 -12.11 -0.59
C GLU A 1 4.77 -11.10 -1.60
N PHE A 2 3.94 -10.44 -2.43
CA PHE A 2 4.39 -9.56 -3.52
C PHE A 2 4.87 -8.15 -3.13
N VAL A 3 4.65 -7.69 -1.89
CA VAL A 3 4.97 -6.31 -1.47
C VAL A 3 6.45 -5.96 -1.62
N ARG A 4 7.34 -6.81 -1.09
CA ARG A 4 8.79 -6.60 -1.17
C ARG A 4 9.32 -6.71 -2.60
N PRO A 5 8.98 -7.76 -3.40
CA PRO A 5 9.34 -7.81 -4.81
C PRO A 5 8.90 -6.59 -5.62
N ALA A 6 7.71 -6.04 -5.35
CA ALA A 6 7.23 -4.82 -6.01
C ALA A 6 8.10 -3.61 -5.65
N LEU A 7 8.49 -3.46 -4.38
CA LEU A 7 9.41 -2.39 -3.95
C LEU A 7 10.80 -2.58 -4.56
N GLU A 8 11.37 -3.78 -4.54
CA GLU A 8 12.67 -4.09 -5.13
C GLU A 8 12.69 -3.82 -6.64
N ARG A 9 11.59 -4.10 -7.36
CA ARG A 9 11.44 -3.72 -8.78
C ARG A 9 11.51 -2.20 -8.97
N SER A 10 10.82 -1.43 -8.13
CA SER A 10 10.89 0.04 -8.15
C SER A 10 12.30 0.55 -7.85
N LEU A 11 12.97 0.01 -6.82
CA LEU A 11 14.35 0.38 -6.47
C LEU A 11 15.32 0.11 -7.61
N LYS A 12 15.20 -1.05 -8.27
CA LYS A 12 15.99 -1.38 -9.47
C LYS A 12 15.78 -0.37 -10.59
N ASN A 13 14.52 0.01 -10.86
CA ASN A 13 14.20 0.97 -11.92
C ASN A 13 14.73 2.38 -11.61
N LEU A 14 14.65 2.79 -10.34
CA LEU A 14 15.14 4.09 -9.86
C LEU A 14 16.66 4.12 -9.66
N GLN A 15 17.33 2.96 -9.64
CA GLN A 15 18.74 2.81 -9.29
C GLN A 15 19.05 3.39 -7.90
N LEU A 16 18.17 3.12 -6.93
CA LEU A 16 18.31 3.54 -5.54
C LEU A 16 18.37 2.34 -4.61
N ASP A 17 19.06 2.48 -3.48
CA ASP A 17 19.13 1.44 -2.46
C ASP A 17 17.89 1.41 -1.55
N TYR A 18 17.19 2.54 -1.44
CA TYR A 18 15.98 2.70 -0.62
C TYR A 18 15.08 3.83 -1.14
N VAL A 19 13.85 3.89 -0.63
CA VAL A 19 12.96 5.06 -0.76
C VAL A 19 12.65 5.70 0.59
N ASP A 20 12.46 7.01 0.64
CA ASP A 20 12.11 7.71 1.89
C ASP A 20 10.71 7.33 2.37
N LEU A 21 9.77 7.10 1.45
CA LEU A 21 8.37 6.77 1.76
C LEU A 21 7.83 5.74 0.76
N TYR A 22 7.22 4.67 1.28
CA TYR A 22 6.51 3.67 0.48
C TYR A 22 5.07 3.50 0.98
N LEU A 23 4.09 3.50 0.07
CA LEU A 23 2.67 3.54 0.41
C LEU A 23 1.91 2.34 -0.14
N ILE A 24 0.91 1.85 0.60
CA ILE A 24 -0.19 1.10 -0.01
C ILE A 24 -1.03 2.11 -0.81
N HIS A 25 -1.03 2.00 -2.13
CA HIS A 25 -1.65 3.01 -3.01
C HIS A 25 -3.19 3.03 -2.92
N PHE A 26 -3.82 1.87 -2.81
CA PHE A 26 -5.27 1.75 -2.62
C PHE A 26 -5.59 0.63 -1.63
N PRO A 27 -6.64 0.76 -0.80
CA PRO A 27 -7.10 -0.28 0.12
C PRO A 27 -7.96 -1.34 -0.59
N VAL A 28 -7.57 -1.71 -1.82
CA VAL A 28 -8.28 -2.66 -2.69
C VAL A 28 -7.24 -3.55 -3.37
N SER A 29 -7.51 -4.86 -3.38
CA SER A 29 -6.63 -5.84 -4.02
C SER A 29 -7.20 -6.28 -5.36
N LEU A 30 -6.33 -6.33 -6.37
CA LEU A 30 -6.63 -6.85 -7.70
C LEU A 30 -5.86 -8.15 -7.90
N LYS A 31 -6.34 -8.99 -8.81
CA LYS A 31 -5.70 -10.25 -9.16
C LYS A 31 -4.23 -10.00 -9.54
N PRO A 32 -3.25 -10.73 -8.97
CA PRO A 32 -1.84 -10.56 -9.32
C PRO A 32 -1.57 -10.84 -10.81
N GLY A 33 -0.68 -10.05 -11.41
CA GLY A 33 -0.27 -10.17 -12.81
C GLY A 33 0.56 -8.98 -13.28
N GLU A 34 1.01 -9.01 -14.54
CA GLU A 34 1.72 -7.86 -15.15
C GLU A 34 0.77 -6.71 -15.53
N GLU A 35 -0.52 -7.00 -15.72
CA GLU A 35 -1.53 -5.97 -15.97
C GLU A 35 -1.84 -5.19 -14.69
N LEU A 36 -1.73 -3.86 -14.75
CA LEU A 36 -2.00 -2.98 -13.61
C LEU A 36 -3.49 -2.96 -13.21
N ILE A 37 -4.38 -3.15 -14.19
CA ILE A 37 -5.84 -3.10 -14.02
C ILE A 37 -6.43 -4.34 -14.72
N PRO A 38 -6.30 -5.53 -14.11
CA PRO A 38 -6.72 -6.78 -14.73
C PRO A 38 -8.25 -6.83 -14.89
N LYS A 39 -8.70 -7.26 -16.06
CA LYS A 39 -10.13 -7.36 -16.42
C LYS A 39 -10.47 -8.73 -16.99
N ASP A 40 -11.73 -9.15 -16.84
CA ASP A 40 -12.27 -10.30 -17.55
C ASP A 40 -12.65 -9.96 -19.00
N GLU A 41 -13.12 -10.96 -19.73
CA GLU A 41 -13.58 -10.84 -21.13
C GLU A 41 -14.71 -9.82 -21.32
N ASN A 42 -15.46 -9.49 -20.27
CA ASN A 42 -16.54 -8.50 -20.28
C ASN A 42 -16.08 -7.10 -19.82
N GLY A 43 -14.78 -6.93 -19.58
CA GLY A 43 -14.18 -5.67 -19.13
C GLY A 43 -14.35 -5.39 -17.63
N LYS A 44 -14.83 -6.35 -16.84
CA LYS A 44 -15.01 -6.20 -15.39
C LYS A 44 -13.69 -6.42 -14.66
N LEU A 45 -13.42 -5.59 -13.65
CA LEU A 45 -12.21 -5.71 -12.82
C LEU A 45 -12.14 -7.06 -12.10
N LEU A 46 -10.97 -7.68 -12.15
CA LEU A 46 -10.64 -8.89 -11.43
C LEU A 46 -10.07 -8.55 -10.05
N PHE A 47 -10.94 -8.60 -9.04
CA PHE A 47 -10.57 -8.38 -7.64
C PHE A 47 -9.91 -9.61 -7.02
N ASP A 48 -9.11 -9.37 -6.00
CA ASP A 48 -8.59 -10.38 -5.09
C ASP A 48 -9.02 -10.06 -3.65
N THR A 49 -8.98 -11.05 -2.76
CA THR A 49 -9.28 -10.88 -1.33
C THR A 49 -8.01 -11.06 -0.53
N VAL A 50 -7.36 -9.94 -0.21
CA VAL A 50 -6.15 -9.91 0.63
C VAL A 50 -6.44 -9.13 1.89
N ASP A 51 -5.99 -9.65 3.03
CA ASP A 51 -6.03 -8.93 4.29
C ASP A 51 -5.06 -7.72 4.25
N LEU A 52 -5.60 -6.52 4.49
CA LEU A 52 -4.82 -5.30 4.57
C LEU A 52 -3.85 -5.31 5.77
N CYS A 53 -4.20 -5.99 6.86
CA CYS A 53 -3.28 -6.14 8.00
C CYS A 53 -2.06 -6.99 7.61
N ALA A 54 -2.26 -8.12 6.94
CA ALA A 54 -1.16 -8.93 6.41
C ALA A 54 -0.30 -8.16 5.39
N THR A 55 -0.94 -7.34 4.54
CA THR A 55 -0.22 -6.44 3.62
C THR A 55 0.62 -5.42 4.39
N TRP A 56 0.08 -4.85 5.46
CA TRP A 56 0.80 -3.91 6.32
C TRP A 56 2.01 -4.56 7.00
N GLU A 57 1.91 -5.80 7.49
CA GLU A 57 3.07 -6.52 8.05
C GLU A 57 4.20 -6.69 7.03
N ALA A 58 3.85 -6.90 5.76
CA ALA A 58 4.85 -6.97 4.70
C ALA A 58 5.50 -5.60 4.43
N MET A 59 4.76 -4.49 4.57
CA MET A 59 5.32 -3.13 4.52
C MET A 59 6.27 -2.89 5.70
N GLU A 60 5.91 -3.33 6.91
CA GLU A 60 6.75 -3.23 8.11
C GLU A 60 8.08 -3.97 7.91
N LYS A 61 8.06 -5.16 7.31
CA LYS A 61 9.27 -5.93 6.95
C LYS A 61 10.14 -5.22 5.92
N CYS A 62 9.56 -4.48 4.97
CA CYS A 62 10.33 -3.68 4.02
C CYS A 62 11.06 -2.52 4.71
N LYS A 63 10.42 -1.89 5.70
CA LYS A 63 11.04 -0.87 6.54
C LYS A 63 12.16 -1.45 7.40
N ASP A 64 11.93 -2.60 8.05
CA ASP A 64 12.95 -3.31 8.83
C ASP A 64 14.19 -3.68 8.00
N ALA A 65 13.97 -4.08 6.74
CA ALA A 65 15.05 -4.38 5.81
C ALA A 65 15.79 -3.14 5.28
N GLY A 66 15.37 -1.92 5.65
CA GLY A 66 15.99 -0.68 5.21
C GLY A 66 15.62 -0.22 3.80
N LEU A 67 14.71 -0.94 3.10
CA LEU A 67 14.29 -0.64 1.74
C LEU A 67 13.35 0.58 1.65
N ALA A 68 12.65 0.88 2.75
CA ALA A 68 11.84 2.08 2.90
C ALA A 68 12.12 2.74 4.26
N LYS A 69 12.41 4.04 4.32
CA LYS A 69 12.62 4.74 5.61
C LYS A 69 11.30 4.92 6.36
N SER A 70 10.22 5.24 5.64
CA SER A 70 8.88 5.41 6.16
C SER A 70 7.86 4.62 5.34
N ILE A 71 6.76 4.25 6.00
CA ILE A 71 5.63 3.56 5.37
C ILE A 71 4.32 4.26 5.71
N GLY A 72 3.41 4.32 4.74
CA GLY A 72 2.11 4.98 4.89
C GLY A 72 1.06 4.38 3.97
N VAL A 73 -0.06 5.07 3.84
CA VAL A 73 -1.18 4.64 3.00
C VAL A 73 -1.66 5.77 2.10
N SER A 74 -2.47 5.43 1.10
CA SER A 74 -3.11 6.37 0.19
C SER A 74 -4.54 5.91 -0.12
N ASN A 75 -5.49 6.85 -0.19
CA ASN A 75 -6.91 6.60 -0.43
C ASN A 75 -7.60 5.74 0.65
N PHE A 76 -7.09 5.74 1.89
CA PHE A 76 -7.72 5.01 3.00
C PHE A 76 -8.78 5.87 3.67
N ASN A 77 -9.94 5.27 3.98
CA ASN A 77 -10.95 5.87 4.83
C ASN A 77 -10.67 5.58 6.33
N ARG A 78 -11.47 6.19 7.21
CA ARG A 78 -11.35 6.03 8.66
C ARG A 78 -11.35 4.56 9.12
N ARG A 79 -12.29 3.75 8.63
CA ARG A 79 -12.43 2.35 9.06
C ARG A 79 -11.19 1.53 8.69
N GLN A 80 -10.63 1.77 7.51
CA GLN A 80 -9.42 1.08 7.04
C GLN A 80 -8.17 1.53 7.84
N LEU A 81 -8.07 2.82 8.17
CA LEU A 81 -7.02 3.32 9.06
C LEU A 81 -7.12 2.72 10.46
N GLU A 82 -8.31 2.70 11.05
CA GLU A 82 -8.54 2.11 12.37
C GLU A 82 -8.20 0.62 12.40
N MET A 83 -8.47 -0.10 11.31
CA MET A 83 -8.09 -1.52 11.20
C MET A 83 -6.56 -1.71 11.30
N ILE A 84 -5.76 -0.89 10.61
CA ILE A 84 -4.30 -0.94 10.74
C ILE A 84 -3.85 -0.47 12.12
N LEU A 85 -4.39 0.66 12.61
CA LEU A 85 -3.98 1.26 13.88
C LEU A 85 -4.29 0.39 15.10
N ASN A 86 -5.33 -0.45 15.03
CA ASN A 86 -5.74 -1.37 16.09
C ASN A 86 -5.27 -2.81 15.86
N LYS A 87 -4.46 -3.06 14.82
CA LYS A 87 -3.92 -4.38 14.51
C LYS A 87 -3.08 -4.92 15.69
N PRO A 88 -3.29 -6.16 16.14
CA PRO A 88 -2.42 -6.78 17.15
C PRO A 88 -0.96 -6.82 16.70
N GLY A 89 -0.05 -6.44 17.59
CA GLY A 89 1.40 -6.43 17.32
C GLY A 89 1.82 -5.42 16.26
N LEU A 90 1.05 -4.34 16.02
CA LEU A 90 1.45 -3.24 15.16
C LEU A 90 2.83 -2.70 15.57
N LYS A 91 3.79 -2.75 14.66
CA LYS A 91 5.17 -2.32 14.90
C LYS A 91 5.39 -0.87 14.49
N TYR A 92 4.86 -0.48 13.33
CA TYR A 92 4.99 0.87 12.79
C TYR A 92 3.62 1.41 12.36
N LYS A 93 3.23 2.55 12.92
CA LYS A 93 2.03 3.28 12.49
C LYS A 93 2.24 3.89 11.10
N PRO A 94 1.19 3.98 10.25
CA PRO A 94 1.28 4.72 9.00
C PRO A 94 1.62 6.18 9.28
N VAL A 95 2.65 6.71 8.60
CA VAL A 95 3.10 8.09 8.83
C VAL A 95 2.22 9.14 8.14
N CYS A 96 1.47 8.73 7.12
CA CYS A 96 0.55 9.59 6.38
C CYS A 96 -0.59 8.78 5.75
N ASN A 97 -1.64 9.50 5.36
CA ASN A 97 -2.67 9.04 4.44
C ASN A 97 -2.77 10.05 3.30
N GLN A 98 -2.26 9.71 2.12
CA GLN A 98 -2.34 10.57 0.94
C GLN A 98 -3.74 10.45 0.33
N VAL A 99 -4.48 11.56 0.27
CA VAL A 99 -5.87 11.59 -0.23
C VAL A 99 -6.09 12.81 -1.09
N GLU A 100 -7.12 12.75 -1.94
CA GLU A 100 -7.63 13.92 -2.66
C GLU A 100 -8.04 15.00 -1.66
N CYS A 101 -7.44 16.18 -1.75
CA CYS A 101 -7.73 17.29 -0.85
C CYS A 101 -7.59 18.63 -1.59
N HIS A 102 -8.68 19.39 -1.65
CA HIS A 102 -8.76 20.68 -2.33
C HIS A 102 -9.98 21.47 -1.80
N PRO A 103 -10.23 22.73 -2.21
CA PRO A 103 -11.30 23.55 -1.63
C PRO A 103 -12.71 22.95 -1.69
N TYR A 104 -13.02 22.11 -2.69
CA TYR A 104 -14.30 21.41 -2.80
C TYR A 104 -14.37 20.05 -2.10
N LEU A 105 -13.23 19.53 -1.64
CA LEU A 105 -13.13 18.29 -0.85
C LEU A 105 -12.02 18.48 0.19
N ASN A 106 -12.33 19.17 1.28
CA ASN A 106 -11.34 19.71 2.22
C ASN A 106 -10.93 18.74 3.35
N GLN A 107 -11.41 17.49 3.31
CA GLN A 107 -11.09 16.43 4.26
C GLN A 107 -11.33 16.81 5.74
N ARG A 108 -12.31 17.68 6.00
CA ARG A 108 -12.76 18.06 7.35
C ARG A 108 -13.98 17.27 7.80
#